data_AF-A0A246RK47-F1
#
_entry.id   AF-A0A246RK47-F1
#
_cell.length_a   1.000
_cell.length_b   1.000
_cell.length_c   1.000
_cell.angle_alpha   90.00
_cell.angle_beta   90.00
_cell.angle_gamma   90.00
#
_symmetry.space_group_name_H-M   'P 1'
#
loop_
_entity.id
_entity.type
_entity.pdbx_description
1 polymer ?
#
loop_
_entity_poly.entity_id
_entity_poly.type
_entity_poly.pdbx_seq_one_letter_code
_entity_poly.pdbx_strand_id
1 'polypeptide(L)'
;MVKSRLLDRLLVAARVHAVEPLGPRLRLVTLTGPDLAGLDWLPGQHVRLQLAPGPAAVDWLVGTLRTYTVWSYQDQTMELVVFDHGDGPGAQWARTTRPGDELMLMKPQGAFVTAPAPYHLFAGEETAQAAYGPMLRALPADARVFGRFEIDSPDERLNLIDSHSERPDPERGRDLEWSYRRGRSAASSQTLVEAVRGLELPAEPGRAYLAGEARTIQLIRHHLVKERNWPRRNVITKPFWTLGRKGMD
;
A
#
# COMPACT_ATOMS: atom_id res chain seq x y z
N MET A 1 -25.32 -20.50 16.78
CA MET A 1 -24.06 -21.19 17.16
C MET A 1 -23.18 -21.62 15.97
N VAL A 2 -23.67 -21.65 14.72
CA VAL A 2 -22.85 -21.97 13.52
C VAL A 2 -22.09 -20.76 12.94
N LYS A 3 -22.58 -19.53 13.13
CA LYS A 3 -21.94 -18.29 12.62
C LYS A 3 -20.58 -17.97 13.27
N SER A 4 -20.35 -18.36 14.53
CA SER A 4 -19.09 -18.03 15.23
C SER A 4 -17.90 -18.77 14.62
N ARG A 5 -18.04 -20.09 14.38
CA ARG A 5 -16.97 -20.94 13.82
C ARG A 5 -16.47 -20.54 12.43
N LEU A 6 -17.29 -19.82 11.66
CA LEU A 6 -16.92 -19.35 10.31
C LEU A 6 -16.15 -18.04 10.36
N LEU A 7 -16.46 -17.18 11.34
CA LEU A 7 -15.73 -15.94 11.61
C LEU A 7 -14.40 -16.21 12.30
N ASP A 8 -14.36 -17.19 13.20
CA ASP A 8 -13.13 -17.68 13.84
C ASP A 8 -12.11 -18.21 12.81
N ARG A 9 -12.56 -18.62 11.62
CA ARG A 9 -11.70 -19.05 10.50
C ARG A 9 -11.22 -17.91 9.59
N LEU A 10 -11.84 -16.74 9.68
CA LEU A 10 -11.57 -15.56 8.85
C LEU A 10 -10.76 -14.50 9.59
N LEU A 11 -10.88 -14.47 10.91
CA LEU A 11 -10.16 -13.56 11.79
C LEU A 11 -8.86 -14.19 12.26
N VAL A 12 -7.85 -13.34 12.41
CA VAL A 12 -6.50 -13.69 12.85
C VAL A 12 -6.19 -12.80 14.03
N ALA A 13 -5.88 -13.40 15.18
CA ALA A 13 -5.40 -12.66 16.33
C ALA A 13 -3.91 -12.34 16.17
N ALA A 14 -3.53 -11.11 16.50
CA ALA A 14 -2.14 -10.69 16.50
C ALA A 14 -1.87 -9.73 17.64
N ARG A 15 -0.59 -9.60 17.98
CA ARG A 15 -0.08 -8.65 18.95
C ARG A 15 0.96 -7.76 18.30
N VAL A 16 0.92 -6.48 18.59
CA VAL A 16 1.97 -5.54 18.21
C VAL A 16 3.25 -5.90 18.97
N HIS A 17 4.28 -6.29 18.24
CA HIS A 17 5.60 -6.61 18.77
C HIS A 17 6.49 -5.37 18.82
N ALA A 18 6.52 -4.59 17.74
CA ALA A 18 7.34 -3.41 17.60
C ALA A 18 6.63 -2.32 16.80
N VAL A 19 7.00 -1.06 17.08
CA VAL A 19 6.54 0.13 16.34
C VAL A 19 7.75 1.02 16.13
N GLU A 20 8.20 1.13 14.88
CA GLU A 20 9.42 1.87 14.52
C GLU A 20 9.08 3.05 13.61
N PRO A 21 9.60 4.26 13.87
CA PRO A 21 9.44 5.37 12.95
C PRO A 21 10.29 5.14 11.69
N LEU A 22 9.65 5.20 10.51
CA LEU A 22 10.33 5.19 9.21
C LEU A 22 10.47 6.59 8.61
N GLY A 23 9.80 7.57 9.22
CA GLY A 23 9.80 8.97 8.82
C GLY A 23 8.83 9.77 9.68
N PRO A 24 8.60 11.05 9.39
CA PRO A 24 7.73 11.92 10.19
C PRO A 24 6.29 11.39 10.36
N ARG A 25 5.76 10.75 9.31
CA ARG A 25 4.38 10.25 9.24
C ARG A 25 4.29 8.76 8.89
N LEU A 26 5.42 8.05 8.85
CA LEU A 26 5.49 6.64 8.49
C LEU A 26 5.99 5.81 9.67
N ARG A 27 5.30 4.70 9.93
CA ARG A 27 5.65 3.76 10.99
C ARG A 27 5.68 2.34 10.44
N LEU A 28 6.70 1.58 10.78
CA LEU A 28 6.72 0.13 10.63
C LEU A 28 6.09 -0.47 11.89
N VAL A 29 4.99 -1.19 11.72
CA VAL A 29 4.32 -1.91 12.80
C VAL A 29 4.53 -3.40 12.57
N THR A 30 5.25 -4.04 13.49
CA THR A 30 5.50 -5.49 13.45
C THR A 30 4.47 -6.19 14.31
N LEU A 31 3.72 -7.10 13.71
CA LEU A 31 2.73 -7.94 14.35
C LEU A 31 3.28 -9.35 14.51
N THR A 32 2.99 -9.98 15.65
CA THR A 32 3.34 -11.37 15.93
C THR A 32 2.18 -12.13 16.55
N GLY A 33 2.15 -13.44 16.37
CA GLY A 33 1.14 -14.30 16.99
C GLY A 33 1.01 -15.66 16.30
N PRO A 34 0.55 -16.69 17.02
CA PRO A 34 0.42 -18.04 16.46
C PRO A 34 -0.60 -18.12 15.32
N ASP A 35 -1.67 -17.31 15.36
CA ASP A 35 -2.72 -17.29 14.33
C ASP A 35 -2.25 -16.66 13.01
N LEU A 36 -1.09 -15.99 13.01
CA LEU A 36 -0.45 -15.52 11.78
C LEU A 36 0.20 -16.67 11.00
N ALA A 37 0.43 -17.84 11.60
CA ALA A 37 1.11 -18.95 10.93
C ALA A 37 0.35 -19.46 9.69
N GLY A 38 1.09 -19.79 8.63
CA GLY A 38 0.54 -20.45 7.44
C GLY A 38 -0.47 -19.63 6.63
N LEU A 39 -0.43 -18.29 6.69
CA LEU A 39 -1.25 -17.43 5.85
C LEU A 39 -0.65 -17.34 4.45
N ASP A 40 -1.52 -17.39 3.43
CA ASP A 40 -1.12 -17.07 2.07
C ASP A 40 -1.07 -15.55 1.88
N TRP A 41 0.03 -15.05 1.34
CA TRP A 41 0.19 -13.63 1.01
C TRP A 41 0.88 -13.46 -0.34
N LEU A 42 0.30 -12.57 -1.16
CA LEU A 42 0.93 -12.07 -2.37
C LEU A 42 1.33 -10.59 -2.20
N PRO A 43 2.54 -10.18 -2.63
CA PRO A 43 2.98 -8.80 -2.57
C PRO A 43 1.98 -7.80 -3.18
N GLY A 44 1.59 -6.80 -2.38
CA GLY A 44 0.56 -5.80 -2.69
C GLY A 44 -0.82 -6.09 -2.07
N GLN A 45 -1.03 -7.30 -1.52
CA GLN A 45 -2.20 -7.61 -0.70
C GLN A 45 -2.20 -6.88 0.64
N HIS A 46 -3.40 -6.72 1.17
CA HIS A 46 -3.66 -5.99 2.41
C HIS A 46 -4.43 -6.84 3.41
N VAL A 47 -4.35 -6.42 4.66
CA VAL A 47 -5.20 -6.91 5.74
C VAL A 47 -6.17 -5.82 6.16
N ARG A 48 -7.26 -6.19 6.82
CA ARG A 48 -8.20 -5.26 7.45
C ARG A 48 -8.12 -5.43 8.95
N LEU A 49 -7.65 -4.40 9.63
CA LEU A 49 -7.51 -4.35 11.09
C LEU A 49 -8.78 -3.80 11.72
N GLN A 50 -9.19 -4.37 12.84
CA GLN A 50 -10.25 -3.83 13.69
C GLN A 50 -9.63 -2.90 14.72
N LEU A 51 -9.87 -1.59 14.60
CA LEU A 51 -9.23 -0.58 15.45
C LEU A 51 -10.10 -0.08 16.61
N ALA A 52 -11.41 -0.33 16.55
CA ALA A 52 -12.33 -0.01 17.63
C ALA A 52 -13.42 -1.08 17.69
N PRO A 53 -13.66 -1.68 18.88
CA PRO A 53 -14.75 -2.62 19.06
C PRO A 53 -16.11 -1.89 19.00
N GLY A 54 -16.99 -2.34 18.11
CA GLY A 54 -18.43 -2.17 18.19
C GLY A 54 -19.09 -3.14 19.19
N PRO A 55 -20.43 -3.15 19.28
CA PRO A 55 -21.16 -4.01 20.21
C PRO A 55 -20.82 -5.50 20.01
N ALA A 56 -20.53 -6.21 21.10
CA ALA A 56 -19.97 -7.58 21.10
C ALA A 56 -20.68 -8.61 20.19
N ALA A 57 -21.98 -8.44 19.92
CA ALA A 57 -22.75 -9.35 19.06
C ALA A 57 -22.51 -9.17 17.54
N VAL A 58 -22.02 -8.01 17.12
CA VAL A 58 -21.88 -7.62 15.69
C VAL A 58 -20.57 -6.88 15.41
N ASP A 59 -19.64 -6.88 16.35
CA ASP A 59 -18.44 -6.04 16.38
C ASP A 59 -17.67 -6.03 15.05
N TRP A 60 -17.45 -7.17 14.39
CA TRP A 60 -16.77 -7.22 13.09
C TRP A 60 -17.61 -6.73 11.89
N LEU A 61 -18.95 -6.70 12.01
CA LEU A 61 -19.88 -6.17 10.98
C LEU A 61 -19.99 -4.64 11.04
N VAL A 62 -19.78 -4.05 12.23
CA VAL A 62 -20.03 -2.61 12.49
C VAL A 62 -18.82 -1.87 13.06
N GLY A 63 -17.76 -2.59 13.41
CA GLY A 63 -16.52 -2.08 13.96
C GLY A 63 -15.70 -1.32 12.93
N THR A 64 -14.81 -0.47 13.41
CA THR A 64 -14.03 0.39 12.53
C THR A 64 -12.87 -0.41 11.92
N LEU A 65 -13.12 -0.94 10.72
CA LEU A 65 -12.10 -1.62 9.94
C LEU A 65 -11.22 -0.62 9.18
N ARG A 66 -9.90 -0.82 9.21
CA ARG A 66 -8.94 -0.07 8.39
C ARG A 66 -8.05 -1.00 7.58
N THR A 67 -7.82 -0.61 6.34
CA THR A 67 -7.06 -1.39 5.37
C THR A 67 -5.61 -0.97 5.41
N TYR A 68 -4.71 -1.92 5.65
CA TYR A 68 -3.26 -1.70 5.62
C TYR A 68 -2.60 -2.72 4.72
N THR A 69 -1.72 -2.24 3.84
CA THR A 69 -0.97 -3.13 2.95
C THR A 69 0.11 -3.85 3.74
N VAL A 70 0.25 -5.16 3.51
CA VAL A 70 1.28 -5.97 4.15
C VAL A 70 2.62 -5.65 3.49
N TRP A 71 3.59 -5.20 4.28
CA TRP A 71 4.94 -4.84 3.85
C TRP A 71 5.86 -6.05 3.75
N SER A 72 5.79 -6.94 4.73
CA SER A 72 6.46 -8.23 4.70
C SER A 72 5.66 -9.22 5.54
N TYR A 73 5.83 -10.49 5.25
CA TYR A 73 5.21 -11.56 6.00
C TYR A 73 6.12 -12.79 5.98
N GLN A 74 6.44 -13.31 7.16
CA GLN A 74 7.21 -14.52 7.35
C GLN A 74 6.62 -15.30 8.53
N ASP A 75 5.84 -16.34 8.21
CA ASP A 75 5.19 -17.23 9.17
C ASP A 75 4.42 -16.46 10.26
N GLN A 76 4.92 -16.42 11.50
CA GLN A 76 4.23 -15.77 12.62
C GLN A 76 4.52 -14.28 12.77
N THR A 77 5.21 -13.67 11.80
CA THR A 77 5.57 -12.25 11.79
C THR A 77 5.01 -11.55 10.56
N MET A 78 4.29 -10.45 10.77
CA MET A 78 3.75 -9.61 9.70
C MET A 78 4.13 -8.15 9.95
N GLU A 79 4.69 -7.50 8.95
CA GLU A 79 5.00 -6.08 9.03
C GLU A 79 4.01 -5.25 8.21
N LEU A 80 3.57 -4.14 8.79
CA LEU A 80 2.71 -3.16 8.14
C LEU A 80 3.43 -1.82 8.11
N VAL A 81 3.52 -1.21 6.93
CA VAL A 81 3.88 0.21 6.83
C VAL A 81 2.62 1.03 6.92
N VAL A 82 2.55 1.85 7.96
CA VAL A 82 1.37 2.61 8.36
C VAL A 82 1.67 4.08 8.19
N PHE A 83 0.81 4.77 7.45
CA PHE A 83 0.91 6.20 7.24
C PHE A 83 -0.09 6.96 8.10
N ASP A 84 0.41 8.02 8.75
CA ASP A 84 -0.32 8.92 9.62
C ASP A 84 -1.00 10.02 8.80
N HIS A 85 -2.22 9.76 8.35
CA HIS A 85 -2.97 10.68 7.50
C HIS A 85 -4.30 11.08 8.11
N GLY A 86 -4.47 12.39 8.31
CA GLY A 86 -5.71 12.96 8.82
C GLY A 86 -5.98 12.60 10.28
N ASP A 87 -7.26 12.68 10.65
CA ASP A 87 -7.73 12.55 12.02
C ASP A 87 -8.63 11.33 12.24
N GLY A 88 -8.68 10.44 11.24
CA GLY A 88 -9.48 9.23 11.30
C GLY A 88 -8.95 8.19 12.30
N PRO A 89 -9.76 7.17 12.65
CA PRO A 89 -9.37 6.08 13.53
C PRO A 89 -8.06 5.37 13.15
N GLY A 90 -7.74 5.28 11.85
CA GLY A 90 -6.49 4.70 11.37
C GLY A 90 -5.27 5.55 11.73
N ALA A 91 -5.38 6.87 11.61
CA ALA A 91 -4.34 7.81 11.98
C ALA A 91 -4.16 7.85 13.50
N GLN A 92 -5.27 7.84 14.25
CA GLN A 92 -5.22 7.76 15.70
C GLN A 92 -4.50 6.49 16.17
N TRP A 93 -4.87 5.32 15.63
CA TRP A 93 -4.19 4.06 15.95
C TRP A 93 -2.70 4.11 15.59
N ALA A 94 -2.35 4.63 14.40
CA ALA A 94 -0.96 4.80 14.00
C ALA A 94 -0.16 5.63 15.01
N ARG A 95 -0.77 6.66 15.60
CA ARG A 95 -0.14 7.53 16.61
C ARG A 95 -0.06 6.92 18.01
N THR A 96 -1.00 6.06 18.37
CA THR A 96 -1.13 5.60 19.77
C THR A 96 -0.74 4.15 20.00
N THR A 97 -0.61 3.33 18.96
CA THR A 97 -0.30 1.91 19.11
C THR A 97 1.08 1.66 19.69
N ARG A 98 1.21 0.62 20.52
CA ARG A 98 2.41 0.29 21.29
C ARG A 98 2.67 -1.22 21.30
N PRO A 99 3.93 -1.64 21.49
CA PRO A 99 4.24 -3.04 21.81
C PRO A 99 3.35 -3.57 22.93
N GLY A 100 2.79 -4.75 22.72
CA GLY A 100 1.85 -5.40 23.63
C GLY A 100 0.38 -5.24 23.25
N ASP A 101 0.00 -4.27 22.42
CA ASP A 101 -1.39 -4.09 21.97
C ASP A 101 -1.88 -5.33 21.23
N GLU A 102 -3.08 -5.80 21.56
CA GLU A 102 -3.75 -6.90 20.87
C GLU A 102 -4.71 -6.36 19.82
N LEU A 103 -4.80 -7.05 18.68
CA LEU A 103 -5.71 -6.70 17.61
C LEU A 103 -6.17 -7.92 16.83
N MET A 104 -7.32 -7.77 16.18
CA MET A 104 -7.84 -8.73 15.23
C MET A 104 -7.70 -8.18 13.81
N LEU A 105 -7.33 -9.06 12.88
CA LEU A 105 -7.26 -8.74 11.46
C LEU A 105 -7.93 -9.81 10.60
N MET A 106 -8.41 -9.40 9.43
CA MET A 106 -8.76 -10.35 8.37
C MET A 106 -7.50 -10.86 7.68
N LYS A 107 -7.54 -12.11 7.21
CA LYS A 107 -6.48 -12.70 6.36
C LYS A 107 -6.11 -11.80 5.17
N PRO A 108 -4.87 -11.89 4.66
CA PRO A 108 -4.44 -11.14 3.49
C PRO A 108 -5.39 -11.32 2.31
N GLN A 109 -5.72 -10.21 1.64
CA GLN A 109 -6.65 -10.20 0.52
C GLN A 109 -6.39 -9.05 -0.46
N GLY A 110 -7.12 -9.08 -1.57
CA GLY A 110 -7.08 -8.07 -2.62
C GLY A 110 -6.35 -8.51 -3.89
N ALA A 111 -6.61 -7.79 -4.97
CA ALA A 111 -6.11 -8.08 -6.31
C ALA A 111 -5.10 -7.03 -6.82
N PHE A 112 -4.62 -6.14 -5.95
CA PHE A 112 -3.57 -5.16 -6.28
C PHE A 112 -2.20 -5.83 -6.18
N VAL A 113 -1.98 -6.79 -7.07
CA VAL A 113 -0.78 -7.63 -7.12
C VAL A 113 -0.17 -7.54 -8.51
N THR A 114 1.13 -7.81 -8.62
CA THR A 114 1.81 -7.82 -9.90
C THR A 114 1.35 -9.01 -10.76
N ALA A 115 1.51 -8.87 -12.08
CA ALA A 115 1.24 -9.95 -13.03
C ALA A 115 2.18 -9.75 -14.23
N PRO A 116 2.58 -10.82 -14.95
CA PRO A 116 3.53 -10.71 -16.07
C PRO A 116 3.12 -9.64 -17.08
N ALA A 117 4.09 -8.81 -17.47
CA ALA A 117 3.93 -7.73 -18.43
C ALA A 117 5.28 -7.39 -19.08
N PRO A 118 5.31 -6.74 -20.26
CA PRO A 118 6.56 -6.30 -20.89
C PRO A 118 7.34 -5.29 -20.04
N TYR A 119 6.62 -4.48 -19.25
CA TYR A 119 7.17 -3.57 -18.24
C TYR A 119 6.07 -3.18 -17.25
N HIS A 120 6.49 -2.60 -16.12
CA HIS A 120 5.61 -2.19 -15.04
C HIS A 120 5.70 -0.68 -14.79
N LEU A 121 4.58 -0.02 -14.57
CA LEU A 121 4.50 1.39 -14.16
C LEU A 121 3.88 1.49 -12.77
N PHE A 122 4.55 2.16 -11.84
CA PHE A 122 4.03 2.47 -10.51
C PHE A 122 3.90 3.98 -10.37
N ALA A 123 2.71 4.46 -9.99
CA ALA A 123 2.52 5.89 -9.75
C ALA A 123 1.57 6.16 -8.59
N GLY A 124 2.01 6.98 -7.64
CA GLY A 124 1.24 7.25 -6.43
C GLY A 124 1.94 8.23 -5.51
N GLU A 125 1.24 8.62 -4.45
CA GLU A 125 1.82 9.44 -3.38
C GLU A 125 2.32 8.56 -2.21
N GLU A 126 2.81 9.17 -1.13
CA GLU A 126 3.50 8.48 -0.04
C GLU A 126 2.73 7.29 0.56
N THR A 127 1.40 7.32 0.59
CA THR A 127 0.57 6.21 1.08
C THR A 127 0.71 4.95 0.24
N ALA A 128 1.08 5.10 -1.04
CA ALA A 128 1.22 4.00 -1.99
C ALA A 128 2.52 3.22 -1.81
N GLN A 129 3.54 3.82 -1.20
CA GLN A 129 4.86 3.23 -1.02
C GLN A 129 4.79 1.88 -0.29
N ALA A 130 3.90 1.75 0.70
CA ALA A 130 3.67 0.51 1.45
C ALA A 130 3.25 -0.67 0.56
N ALA A 131 2.51 -0.41 -0.52
CA ALA A 131 2.15 -1.42 -1.50
C ALA A 131 3.24 -1.65 -2.54
N TYR A 132 3.93 -0.59 -2.94
CA TYR A 132 4.92 -0.65 -4.01
C TYR A 132 6.19 -1.38 -3.62
N GLY A 133 6.72 -1.19 -2.42
CA GLY A 133 7.95 -1.86 -1.99
C GLY A 133 7.90 -3.39 -2.13
N PRO A 134 6.90 -4.08 -1.55
CA PRO A 134 6.77 -5.53 -1.68
C PRO A 134 6.57 -5.96 -3.13
N MET A 135 5.72 -5.24 -3.88
CA MET A 135 5.46 -5.53 -5.29
C MET A 135 6.73 -5.41 -6.15
N LEU A 136 7.52 -4.37 -5.94
CA LEU A 136 8.76 -4.10 -6.66
C LEU A 136 9.84 -5.13 -6.33
N ARG A 137 10.01 -5.49 -5.04
CA ARG A 137 10.93 -6.55 -4.60
C ARG A 137 10.59 -7.91 -5.19
N ALA A 138 9.30 -8.19 -5.42
CA ALA A 138 8.84 -9.47 -5.94
C ALA A 138 8.89 -9.60 -7.47
N LEU A 139 9.17 -8.51 -8.21
CA LEU A 139 9.35 -8.61 -9.66
C LEU A 139 10.61 -9.41 -10.02
N PRO A 140 10.65 -10.05 -11.21
CA PRO A 140 11.89 -10.59 -11.77
C PRO A 140 13.02 -9.57 -11.80
N ALA A 141 14.27 -10.04 -11.74
CA ALA A 141 15.44 -9.16 -11.73
C ALA A 141 15.58 -8.31 -13.01
N ASP A 142 15.17 -8.88 -14.14
CA ASP A 142 15.18 -8.28 -15.48
C ASP A 142 13.90 -7.51 -15.83
N ALA A 143 12.96 -7.38 -14.87
CA ALA A 143 11.73 -6.64 -15.11
C ALA A 143 12.02 -5.16 -15.31
N ARG A 144 11.60 -4.60 -16.45
CA ARG A 144 11.64 -3.16 -16.69
C ARG A 144 10.56 -2.45 -15.87
N VAL A 145 10.97 -1.46 -15.08
CA VAL A 145 10.08 -0.76 -14.14
C VAL A 145 10.23 0.74 -14.30
N PHE A 146 9.10 1.46 -14.34
CA PHE A 146 9.03 2.91 -14.24
C PHE A 146 8.27 3.31 -12.99
N GLY A 147 8.77 4.32 -12.28
CA GLY A 147 8.19 4.82 -11.04
C GLY A 147 8.06 6.33 -11.03
N ARG A 148 6.88 6.83 -10.67
CA ARG A 148 6.66 8.25 -10.36
C ARG A 148 5.98 8.34 -9.01
N PHE A 149 6.72 8.79 -8.01
CA PHE A 149 6.25 8.90 -6.65
C PHE A 149 6.24 10.35 -6.24
N GLU A 150 5.12 10.85 -5.71
CA GLU A 150 5.07 12.20 -5.16
C GLU A 150 4.90 12.11 -3.65
N ILE A 151 5.93 12.47 -2.89
CA ILE A 151 5.90 12.42 -1.42
C ILE A 151 6.05 13.82 -0.84
N ASP A 152 5.84 14.02 0.46
CA ASP A 152 5.93 15.36 1.02
C ASP A 152 7.38 15.86 1.09
N SER A 153 8.26 15.05 1.68
CA SER A 153 9.68 15.35 1.86
C SER A 153 10.55 14.12 1.63
N PRO A 154 11.87 14.29 1.41
CA PRO A 154 12.82 13.17 1.31
C PRO A 154 12.83 12.24 2.53
N ASP A 155 12.50 12.75 3.72
CA ASP A 155 12.47 11.98 4.98
C ASP A 155 11.29 11.00 5.06
N GLU A 156 10.35 11.07 4.11
CA GLU A 156 9.24 10.11 3.96
C GLU A 156 9.50 9.08 2.86
N ARG A 157 10.69 9.10 2.24
CA ARG A 157 11.03 8.15 1.18
C ARG A 157 11.35 6.80 1.79
N LEU A 158 10.61 5.78 1.38
CA LEU A 158 10.94 4.39 1.69
C LEU A 158 11.92 3.83 0.67
N ASN A 159 12.76 2.90 1.12
CA ASN A 159 13.55 2.09 0.21
C ASN A 159 12.66 1.03 -0.46
N LEU A 160 12.27 1.27 -1.71
CA LEU A 160 11.30 0.42 -2.40
C LEU A 160 11.93 -0.80 -3.09
N ILE A 161 13.24 -0.74 -3.37
CA ILE A 161 14.02 -1.85 -3.93
C ILE A 161 15.22 -2.00 -3.01
N ASP A 162 15.47 -3.21 -2.49
CA ASP A 162 16.61 -3.43 -1.61
C ASP A 162 17.92 -3.18 -2.36
N SER A 163 18.65 -2.16 -1.93
CA SER A 163 20.06 -1.96 -2.27
C SER A 163 20.96 -3.07 -1.72
N HIS A 164 20.42 -3.94 -0.85
CA HIS A 164 21.11 -5.04 -0.18
C HIS A 164 20.83 -6.41 -0.82
N SER A 165 20.16 -6.47 -1.97
CA SER A 165 20.07 -7.73 -2.72
C SER A 165 21.48 -8.23 -3.06
N GLU A 166 21.72 -9.54 -3.02
CA GLU A 166 23.04 -10.14 -3.30
C GLU A 166 23.59 -9.80 -4.70
N ARG A 167 22.74 -9.28 -5.58
CA ARG A 167 23.08 -8.71 -6.88
C ARG A 167 22.28 -7.42 -7.09
N PRO A 168 22.71 -6.29 -6.51
CA PRO A 168 22.05 -5.03 -6.79
C PRO A 168 22.28 -4.72 -8.27
N ASP A 169 21.22 -4.82 -9.07
CA ASP A 169 21.23 -4.29 -10.42
C ASP A 169 21.04 -2.77 -10.31
N PRO A 170 22.09 -1.97 -10.49
CA PRO A 170 22.00 -0.53 -10.39
C PRO A 170 21.01 0.07 -11.39
N GLU A 171 20.65 -0.66 -12.45
CA GLU A 171 19.70 -0.19 -13.46
C GLU A 171 18.24 -0.32 -13.03
N ARG A 172 17.91 -1.30 -12.18
CA ARG A 172 16.54 -1.62 -11.78
C ARG A 172 15.84 -0.48 -11.01
N GLY A 173 16.62 0.43 -10.41
CA GLY A 173 16.11 1.61 -9.70
C GLY A 173 16.20 2.93 -10.48
N ARG A 174 16.82 2.96 -11.68
CA ARG A 174 17.13 4.22 -12.40
C ARG A 174 15.89 4.99 -12.80
N ASP A 175 14.83 4.29 -13.20
CA ASP A 175 13.59 4.89 -13.68
C ASP A 175 12.55 5.12 -12.56
N LEU A 176 12.97 4.97 -11.30
CA LEU A 176 12.18 5.34 -10.13
C LEU A 176 12.51 6.77 -9.71
N GLU A 177 11.54 7.68 -9.84
CA GLU A 177 11.73 9.08 -9.50
C GLU A 177 10.75 9.56 -8.44
N TRP A 178 11.25 10.44 -7.58
CA TRP A 178 10.49 11.08 -6.51
C TRP A 178 10.38 12.58 -6.76
N SER A 179 9.16 13.10 -6.71
CA SER A 179 8.87 14.53 -6.57
C SER A 179 8.46 14.84 -5.13
N TYR A 180 8.73 16.08 -4.71
CA TYR A 180 8.50 16.52 -3.33
C TYR A 180 7.49 17.65 -3.28
N ARG A 181 6.42 17.47 -2.51
CA ARG A 181 5.36 18.48 -2.37
C ARG A 181 5.75 19.62 -1.46
N ARG A 182 6.62 19.38 -0.48
CA ARG A 182 7.12 20.38 0.49
C ARG A 182 5.96 21.12 1.18
N GLY A 183 5.04 20.36 1.76
CA GLY A 183 3.85 20.86 2.46
C GLY A 183 2.64 21.13 1.58
N ARG A 184 2.74 21.00 0.25
CA ARG A 184 1.57 21.09 -0.65
C ARG A 184 0.68 19.84 -0.51
N SER A 185 -0.62 20.04 -0.69
CA SER A 185 -1.59 18.94 -0.63
C SER A 185 -1.35 17.91 -1.73
N ALA A 186 -1.48 16.63 -1.38
CA ALA A 186 -1.51 15.51 -2.31
C ALA A 186 -2.85 15.39 -3.07
N ALA A 187 -3.87 16.15 -2.68
CA ALA A 187 -5.19 16.05 -3.29
C ALA A 187 -5.21 16.62 -4.70
N SER A 188 -5.68 15.83 -5.67
CA SER A 188 -5.80 16.24 -7.08
C SER A 188 -4.48 16.77 -7.67
N SER A 189 -3.37 16.13 -7.33
CA SER A 189 -2.03 16.60 -7.70
C SER A 189 -1.83 16.62 -9.21
N GLN A 190 -1.51 17.79 -9.76
CA GLN A 190 -1.07 17.92 -11.15
C GLN A 190 0.40 17.53 -11.31
N THR A 191 1.25 17.76 -10.31
CA THR A 191 2.67 17.41 -10.36
C THR A 191 2.87 15.92 -10.68
N LEU A 192 2.14 15.03 -9.98
CA LEU A 192 2.26 13.60 -10.22
C LEU A 192 1.71 13.20 -11.59
N VAL A 193 0.61 13.83 -12.03
CA VAL A 193 0.02 13.59 -13.36
C VAL A 193 1.00 13.99 -14.47
N GLU A 194 1.61 15.16 -14.35
CA GLU A 194 2.62 15.67 -15.29
C GLU A 194 3.88 14.80 -15.30
N ALA A 195 4.34 14.37 -14.13
CA ALA A 195 5.49 13.47 -14.00
C ALA A 195 5.25 12.12 -14.71
N VAL A 196 4.03 11.58 -14.67
CA VAL A 196 3.66 10.38 -15.43
C VAL A 196 3.52 10.68 -16.92
N ARG A 197 2.95 11.83 -17.30
CA ARG A 197 2.84 12.23 -18.71
C ARG A 197 4.20 12.34 -19.40
N GLY A 198 5.20 12.86 -18.69
CA GLY A 198 6.57 13.05 -19.17
C GLY A 198 7.39 11.77 -19.30
N LEU A 199 6.86 10.60 -18.91
CA LEU A 199 7.58 9.33 -19.07
C LEU A 199 7.74 8.91 -20.53
N GLU A 200 8.95 8.57 -20.92
CA GLU A 200 9.24 7.86 -22.17
C GLU A 200 8.98 6.34 -21.98
N LEU A 201 7.72 5.95 -22.11
CA LEU A 201 7.31 4.54 -22.05
C LEU A 201 7.38 3.90 -23.45
N PRO A 202 7.63 2.57 -23.52
CA PRO A 202 7.49 1.81 -24.76
C PRO A 202 6.10 1.98 -25.41
N ALA A 203 6.06 1.79 -26.73
CA ALA A 203 4.84 1.94 -27.51
C ALA A 203 3.79 0.88 -27.13
N GLU A 204 4.21 -0.37 -26.88
CA GLU A 204 3.31 -1.39 -26.37
C GLU A 204 2.84 -1.08 -24.94
N PRO A 205 1.57 -1.36 -24.58
CA PRO A 205 1.10 -1.18 -23.21
C PRO A 205 1.76 -2.15 -22.23
N GLY A 206 2.39 -1.60 -21.19
CA GLY A 206 2.84 -2.35 -20.03
C GLY A 206 1.69 -2.62 -19.05
N ARG A 207 2.00 -2.75 -17.76
CA ARG A 207 1.00 -2.86 -16.69
C ARG A 207 1.23 -1.79 -15.62
N ALA A 208 0.21 -0.99 -15.35
CA ALA A 208 0.25 0.11 -14.40
C ALA A 208 -0.44 -0.24 -13.09
N TYR A 209 0.17 0.18 -11.99
CA TYR A 209 -0.33 0.07 -10.62
C TYR A 209 -0.41 1.49 -10.03
N LEU A 210 -1.63 1.94 -9.78
CA LEU A 210 -1.92 3.30 -9.35
C LEU A 210 -2.63 3.28 -7.99
N ALA A 211 -2.01 3.83 -6.96
CA ALA A 211 -2.54 3.88 -5.60
C ALA A 211 -2.23 5.22 -4.93
N GLY A 212 -3.08 5.62 -3.98
CA GLY A 212 -3.01 6.92 -3.31
C GLY A 212 -4.31 7.71 -3.45
N GLU A 213 -4.23 9.03 -3.56
CA GLU A 213 -5.41 9.90 -3.62
C GLU A 213 -6.28 9.65 -4.87
N ALA A 214 -7.59 9.47 -4.64
CA ALA A 214 -8.50 8.95 -5.65
C ALA A 214 -8.59 9.80 -6.94
N ARG A 215 -8.68 11.13 -6.83
CA ARG A 215 -8.80 12.00 -8.00
C ARG A 215 -7.52 11.98 -8.82
N THR A 216 -6.38 12.06 -8.17
CA THR A 216 -5.05 11.95 -8.80
C THR A 216 -4.91 10.63 -9.56
N ILE A 217 -5.29 9.52 -8.94
CA ILE A 217 -5.26 8.19 -9.58
C ILE A 217 -6.19 8.11 -10.79
N GLN A 218 -7.38 8.73 -10.74
CA GLN A 218 -8.28 8.77 -11.90
C GLN A 218 -7.72 9.63 -13.04
N LEU A 219 -7.05 10.74 -12.75
CA LEU A 219 -6.39 11.58 -13.77
C LEU A 219 -5.28 10.82 -14.48
N ILE A 220 -4.43 10.10 -13.74
CA ILE A 220 -3.37 9.26 -14.32
C ILE A 220 -3.99 8.13 -15.16
N ARG A 221 -5.01 7.44 -14.63
CA ARG A 221 -5.73 6.39 -15.36
C ARG A 221 -6.33 6.93 -16.67
N HIS A 222 -6.90 8.14 -16.64
CA HIS A 222 -7.45 8.80 -17.82
C HIS A 222 -6.37 8.98 -18.88
N HIS A 223 -5.22 9.56 -18.51
CA HIS A 223 -4.10 9.73 -19.44
C HIS A 223 -3.66 8.41 -20.08
N LEU A 224 -3.42 7.37 -19.29
CA LEU A 224 -2.98 6.06 -19.80
C LEU A 224 -4.01 5.43 -20.76
N VAL A 225 -5.29 5.46 -20.41
CA VAL A 225 -6.34 4.77 -21.18
C VAL A 225 -6.83 5.59 -22.39
N LYS A 226 -7.00 6.90 -22.22
CA LYS A 226 -7.65 7.76 -23.23
C LYS A 226 -6.66 8.42 -24.16
N GLU A 227 -5.47 8.72 -23.70
CA GLU A 227 -4.48 9.45 -24.48
C GLU A 227 -3.37 8.51 -24.98
N ARG A 228 -2.92 7.57 -24.13
CA ARG A 228 -1.96 6.52 -24.54
C ARG A 228 -2.61 5.23 -25.05
N ASN A 229 -3.94 5.16 -25.11
CA ASN A 229 -4.70 4.01 -25.62
C ASN A 229 -4.40 2.66 -24.93
N TRP A 230 -4.00 2.66 -23.65
CA TRP A 230 -3.78 1.42 -22.92
C TRP A 230 -5.09 0.65 -22.69
N PRO A 231 -5.09 -0.69 -22.79
CA PRO A 231 -6.22 -1.50 -22.37
C PRO A 231 -6.54 -1.26 -20.88
N ARG A 232 -7.81 -1.05 -20.55
CA ARG A 232 -8.25 -0.81 -19.15
C ARG A 232 -7.80 -1.88 -18.16
N ARG A 233 -7.71 -3.15 -18.61
CA ARG A 233 -7.25 -4.28 -17.80
C ARG A 233 -5.77 -4.20 -17.42
N ASN A 234 -4.98 -3.39 -18.13
CA ASN A 234 -3.57 -3.16 -17.85
C ASN A 234 -3.37 -2.05 -16.79
N VAL A 235 -4.42 -1.33 -16.40
CA VAL A 235 -4.34 -0.24 -15.41
C VAL A 235 -5.10 -0.62 -14.14
N ILE A 236 -4.34 -1.08 -13.15
CA ILE A 236 -4.86 -1.52 -11.86
C ILE A 236 -4.83 -0.33 -10.91
N THR A 237 -5.97 0.00 -10.31
CA THR A 237 -6.11 1.16 -9.43
C THR A 237 -6.57 0.75 -8.03
N LYS A 238 -5.95 1.30 -7.00
CA LYS A 238 -6.32 1.14 -5.59
C LYS A 238 -6.32 2.52 -4.91
N PRO A 239 -7.37 3.32 -5.12
CA PRO A 239 -7.49 4.61 -4.43
C PRO A 239 -7.62 4.37 -2.93
N PHE A 240 -6.80 5.05 -2.13
CA PHE A 240 -6.78 4.88 -0.68
C PHE A 240 -7.63 5.91 0.03
N TRP A 241 -7.52 7.17 -0.40
CA TRP A 241 -8.21 8.27 0.26
C TRP A 241 -8.67 9.32 -0.73
N THR A 242 -9.57 10.20 -0.30
CA THR A 242 -9.92 11.43 -1.02
C THR A 242 -10.56 12.41 -0.05
N LEU A 243 -10.32 13.70 -0.24
CA LEU A 243 -10.85 14.75 0.64
C LEU A 243 -12.38 14.71 0.71
N GLY A 244 -12.90 14.73 1.94
CA GLY A 244 -14.33 14.85 2.22
C GLY A 244 -15.14 13.56 2.04
N ARG A 245 -14.48 12.39 1.98
CA ARG A 245 -15.17 11.11 1.79
C ARG A 245 -14.93 10.15 2.96
N LYS A 246 -15.89 10.17 3.90
CA LYS A 246 -15.95 9.28 5.06
C LYS A 246 -15.64 7.82 4.72
N GLY A 247 -14.63 7.26 5.39
CA GLY A 247 -14.23 5.86 5.27
C GLY A 247 -13.21 5.58 4.16
N MET A 248 -12.84 6.62 3.41
CA MET A 248 -11.60 6.66 2.62
C MET A 248 -10.58 7.62 3.25
N ASP A 249 -11.04 8.56 4.07
CA ASP A 249 -10.26 9.46 4.93
C ASP A 249 -9.96 8.87 6.33
#